data_AF-A0A7V9Q7H9-F1
#
_entry.id   AF-A0A7V9Q7H9-F1
#
_cell.length_a   1.000
_cell.length_b   1.000
_cell.length_c   1.000
_cell.angle_alpha   90.00
_cell.angle_beta   90.00
_cell.angle_gamma   90.00
#
_symmetry.space_group_name_H-M   'P 1'
#
loop_
_entity.id
_entity.type
_entity.pdbx_description
1 polymer ?
#
loop_
_entity_poly.entity_id
_entity_poly.type
_entity_poly.pdbx_seq_one_letter_code
_entity_poly.pdbx_strand_id
1 'polypeptide(L)'
;MLLLTHSGLTCLAVPGVTDLEAEEYAVYSALIEEALPVELVVINDRTAPTAEPHYLSGMSLKETYESYKAKNERSYSLERRFDLKVKYELVSSNEDIMLLMTKFAAWHPRGRGCLLFSRVGLNREKTEALVYVRVYRTPDARADGYLLKKKNGTWKVKRARHLWIA
;
A
#
# COMPACT_ATOMS: atom_id res chain seq x y z
N MET A 1 35.49 33.85 27.66
CA MET A 1 35.61 33.31 26.30
C MET A 1 35.29 31.82 26.37
N LEU A 2 34.05 31.44 26.03
CA LEU A 2 33.56 30.05 26.08
C LEU A 2 32.99 29.71 24.71
N LEU A 3 33.66 28.79 24.01
CA LEU A 3 33.25 28.23 22.73
C LEU A 3 32.21 27.13 22.99
N LEU A 4 31.00 27.31 22.48
CA LEU A 4 29.98 26.26 22.41
C LEU A 4 29.96 25.71 20.98
N THR A 5 30.51 24.51 20.82
CA THR A 5 30.50 23.74 19.58
C THR A 5 29.09 23.21 19.32
N HIS A 6 28.50 23.58 18.18
CA HIS A 6 27.27 22.99 17.67
C HIS A 6 27.57 21.59 17.12
N SER A 7 27.16 20.55 17.83
CA SER A 7 27.11 19.19 17.31
C SER A 7 25.92 19.07 16.35
N GLY A 8 26.17 19.30 15.06
CA GLY A 8 25.23 18.96 14.00
C GLY A 8 25.09 17.44 13.89
N LEU A 9 23.93 16.92 14.28
CA LEU A 9 23.49 15.57 13.92
C LEU A 9 23.12 15.56 12.45
N THR A 10 24.06 15.14 11.61
CA THR A 10 23.80 14.86 10.19
C THR A 10 22.98 13.58 10.11
N CYS A 11 21.68 13.72 9.84
CA CYS A 11 20.81 12.59 9.52
C CYS A 11 21.28 12.00 8.18
N LEU A 12 21.85 10.80 8.19
CA LEU A 12 22.30 10.11 6.99
C LEU A 12 21.08 9.74 6.15
N ALA A 13 20.88 10.45 5.03
CA ALA A 13 19.91 10.06 4.01
C ALA A 13 20.30 8.68 3.45
N VAL A 14 19.40 7.71 3.57
CA VAL A 14 19.59 6.39 2.94
C VAL A 14 19.63 6.57 1.43
N PRO A 15 20.74 6.24 0.74
CA PRO A 15 20.82 6.37 -0.71
C PRO A 15 19.84 5.38 -1.37
N GLY A 16 18.99 5.88 -2.28
CA GLY A 16 18.23 5.03 -3.21
C GLY A 16 16.71 5.08 -3.09
N VAL A 17 16.14 5.65 -2.03
CA VAL A 17 14.68 5.82 -1.92
C VAL A 17 14.28 7.17 -2.48
N THR A 18 13.49 7.17 -3.56
CA THR A 18 12.92 8.42 -4.04
C THR A 18 11.84 8.90 -3.08
N ASP A 19 11.69 10.22 -2.95
CA ASP A 19 10.59 10.85 -2.20
C ASP A 19 9.20 10.41 -2.71
N LEU A 20 9.11 9.86 -3.93
CA LEU A 20 7.88 9.27 -4.44
C LEU A 20 7.59 7.92 -3.78
N GLU A 21 8.59 7.04 -3.72
CA GLU A 21 8.43 5.71 -3.10
C GLU A 21 8.10 5.82 -1.61
N ALA A 22 8.75 6.74 -0.89
CA ALA A 22 8.45 6.99 0.52
C ALA A 22 6.96 7.32 0.74
N GLU A 23 6.36 8.13 -0.13
CA GLU A 23 4.93 8.44 -0.08
C GLU A 23 4.05 7.23 -0.39
N GLU A 24 4.44 6.36 -1.34
CA GLU A 24 3.68 5.13 -1.62
C GLU A 24 3.64 4.21 -0.39
N TYR A 25 4.77 3.99 0.28
CA TYR A 25 4.80 3.21 1.53
C TYR A 25 4.01 3.86 2.66
N ALA A 26 4.05 5.19 2.78
CA ALA A 26 3.25 5.90 3.78
C ALA A 26 1.74 5.72 3.50
N VAL A 27 1.33 5.72 2.24
CA VAL A 27 -0.05 5.44 1.82
C VAL A 27 -0.44 4.00 2.14
N TYR A 28 0.37 3.00 1.77
CA TYR A 28 0.06 1.60 2.07
C TYR A 28 -0.05 1.36 3.58
N SER A 29 0.88 1.93 4.35
CA SER A 29 0.92 1.76 5.80
C SER A 29 -0.33 2.38 6.46
N ALA A 30 -0.69 3.60 6.06
CA ALA A 30 -1.91 4.25 6.54
C ALA A 30 -3.18 3.48 6.17
N LEU A 31 -3.23 2.92 4.96
CA LEU A 31 -4.38 2.11 4.53
C LEU A 31 -4.53 0.84 5.38
N ILE A 32 -3.43 0.14 5.65
CA ILE A 32 -3.44 -1.09 6.45
C ILE A 32 -3.94 -0.78 7.87
N GLU A 33 -3.36 0.24 8.52
CA GLU A 33 -3.70 0.63 9.89
C GLU A 33 -5.15 1.11 10.05
N GLU A 34 -5.71 1.82 9.06
CA GLU A 34 -7.04 2.42 9.18
C GLU A 34 -8.18 1.57 8.64
N ALA A 35 -7.95 0.81 7.57
CA ALA A 35 -9.03 0.11 6.85
C ALA A 35 -8.92 -1.42 6.88
N LEU A 36 -7.75 -1.97 7.25
CA LEU A 36 -7.51 -3.41 7.20
C LEU A 36 -7.01 -3.95 8.55
N PRO A 37 -7.80 -3.80 9.65
CA PRO A 37 -7.35 -4.22 10.98
C PRO A 37 -7.18 -5.74 11.04
N VAL A 38 -5.93 -6.19 11.11
CA VAL A 38 -5.55 -7.60 11.27
C VAL A 38 -4.37 -7.71 12.24
N GLU A 39 -4.30 -8.82 12.97
CA GLU A 39 -3.23 -9.07 13.97
C GLU A 39 -1.88 -9.42 13.34
N LEU A 40 -1.90 -10.01 12.13
CA LEU A 40 -0.74 -10.29 11.29
C LEU A 40 -1.12 -9.94 9.85
N VAL A 41 -0.32 -9.08 9.23
CA VAL A 41 -0.51 -8.66 7.84
C VAL A 41 0.41 -9.46 6.94
N VAL A 42 -0.15 -10.29 6.06
CA VAL A 42 0.63 -10.91 4.99
C VAL A 42 0.42 -10.08 3.73
N ILE A 43 1.51 -9.62 3.11
CA ILE A 43 1.49 -8.72 1.96
C ILE A 43 2.24 -9.41 0.82
N ASN A 44 1.68 -9.40 -0.37
CA ASN A 44 2.39 -9.84 -1.56
C ASN A 44 3.60 -8.91 -1.79
N ASP A 45 4.78 -9.47 -2.04
CA ASP A 45 6.02 -8.71 -2.29
C ASP A 45 5.99 -7.97 -3.63
N ARG A 46 4.92 -8.09 -4.41
CA ARG A 46 4.74 -7.42 -5.69
C ARG A 46 3.38 -6.77 -5.79
N THR A 47 3.34 -5.58 -6.38
CA THR A 47 2.08 -4.99 -6.82
C THR A 47 1.58 -5.70 -8.06
N ALA A 48 0.26 -5.87 -8.18
CA ALA A 48 -0.33 -6.43 -9.39
C ALA A 48 -0.87 -5.32 -10.30
N PRO A 49 -0.60 -5.39 -11.62
CA PRO A 49 -1.40 -4.65 -12.57
C PRO A 49 -2.87 -5.03 -12.37
N THR A 50 -3.73 -4.05 -12.19
CA THR A 50 -5.17 -4.28 -12.10
C THR A 50 -5.78 -3.87 -13.43
N ALA A 51 -6.64 -4.70 -14.00
CA ALA A 51 -7.52 -4.25 -15.08
C ALA A 51 -8.20 -2.95 -14.67
N GLU A 52 -8.14 -1.91 -15.53
CA GLU A 52 -8.57 -0.55 -15.21
C GLU A 52 -9.91 -0.57 -14.48
N PRO A 53 -9.93 -0.25 -13.18
CA PRO A 53 -11.18 -0.26 -12.46
C PRO A 53 -11.90 1.03 -12.83
N HIS A 54 -12.67 1.03 -13.91
CA HIS A 54 -13.48 2.18 -14.34
C HIS A 54 -14.36 2.71 -13.20
N TYR A 55 -14.70 1.86 -12.23
CA TYR A 55 -15.42 2.23 -11.00
C TYR A 55 -14.61 3.09 -10.02
N LEU A 56 -13.29 3.29 -10.20
CA LEU A 56 -12.50 4.28 -9.46
C LEU A 56 -12.54 5.67 -10.09
N SER A 57 -13.01 5.78 -11.34
CA SER A 57 -13.17 7.09 -11.98
C SER A 57 -14.11 7.99 -11.15
N GLY A 58 -13.75 9.27 -11.06
CA GLY A 58 -14.47 10.25 -10.24
C GLY A 58 -14.33 10.09 -8.73
N MET A 59 -13.50 9.16 -8.22
CA MET A 59 -13.14 9.13 -6.80
C MET A 59 -12.11 10.19 -6.44
N SER A 60 -11.17 10.45 -7.34
CA SER A 60 -10.01 11.32 -7.13
C SER A 60 -10.01 12.49 -8.12
N LEU A 61 -9.06 13.40 -7.95
CA LEU A 61 -8.63 14.33 -8.98
C LEU A 61 -8.20 13.56 -10.24
N LYS A 62 -8.36 14.21 -11.39
CA LYS A 62 -8.02 13.65 -12.70
C LYS A 62 -6.55 13.20 -12.75
N GLU A 63 -5.64 14.06 -12.29
CA GLU A 63 -4.20 13.79 -12.26
C GLU A 63 -3.83 12.59 -11.37
N THR A 64 -4.52 12.40 -10.23
CA THR A 64 -4.28 11.26 -9.34
C THR A 64 -4.69 9.95 -10.00
N TYR A 65 -5.81 9.97 -10.73
CA TYR A 65 -6.27 8.81 -11.49
C TYR A 65 -5.37 8.50 -12.69
N GLU A 66 -4.88 9.51 -13.40
CA GLU A 66 -3.93 9.33 -14.50
C GLU A 66 -2.58 8.78 -14.02
N SER A 67 -2.08 9.31 -12.90
CA SER A 67 -0.90 8.80 -12.19
C SER A 67 -1.07 7.33 -11.76
N TYR A 68 -2.25 7.00 -11.23
CA TYR A 68 -2.61 5.62 -10.88
C TYR A 68 -2.54 4.70 -12.10
N LYS A 69 -3.22 5.08 -13.19
CA LYS A 69 -3.24 4.30 -14.43
C LYS A 69 -1.83 4.06 -14.97
N ALA A 70 -1.06 5.12 -15.17
CA ALA A 70 0.28 5.03 -15.76
C ALA A 70 1.21 4.13 -14.96
N LYS A 71 1.18 4.18 -13.62
CA LYS A 71 2.02 3.33 -12.78
C LYS A 71 1.55 1.90 -12.70
N ASN A 72 0.24 1.68 -12.73
CA ASN A 72 -0.33 0.36 -12.50
C ASN A 72 -0.35 -0.54 -13.75
N GLU A 73 0.26 -0.08 -14.86
CA GLU A 73 0.57 -0.91 -16.02
C GLU A 73 1.67 -1.95 -15.75
N ARG A 74 2.47 -1.77 -14.69
CA ARG A 74 3.61 -2.63 -14.38
C ARG A 74 3.62 -3.03 -12.91
N SER A 75 4.03 -4.27 -12.66
CA SER A 75 4.32 -4.75 -11.32
C SER A 75 5.56 -4.05 -10.74
N TYR A 76 5.57 -3.88 -9.43
CA TYR A 76 6.68 -3.30 -8.66
C TYR A 76 6.97 -4.17 -7.44
N SER A 77 8.24 -4.36 -7.15
CA SER A 77 8.67 -5.11 -5.96
C SER A 77 8.54 -4.24 -4.71
N LEU A 78 7.73 -4.70 -3.78
CA LEU A 78 7.62 -4.15 -2.44
C LEU A 78 8.73 -4.74 -1.57
N GLU A 79 9.20 -3.93 -0.63
CA GLU A 79 10.28 -4.22 0.29
C GLU A 79 9.80 -4.00 1.72
N ARG A 80 10.65 -4.36 2.70
CA ARG A 80 10.33 -4.22 4.12
C ARG A 80 10.47 -2.77 4.60
N ARG A 81 9.64 -1.88 4.05
CA ARG A 81 9.60 -0.44 4.33
C ARG A 81 8.24 0.05 4.88
N PHE A 82 7.35 -0.87 5.27
CA PHE A 82 6.06 -0.51 5.83
C PHE A 82 6.22 -0.07 7.29
N ASP A 83 5.58 1.03 7.64
CA ASP A 83 5.55 1.57 9.02
C ASP A 83 4.24 1.15 9.69
N LEU A 84 4.24 -0.07 10.23
CA LEU A 84 3.07 -0.71 10.83
C LEU A 84 3.31 -0.99 12.31
N LYS A 85 2.27 -0.86 13.13
CA LYS A 85 2.29 -1.21 14.56
C LYS A 85 2.19 -2.72 14.77
N VAL A 86 1.71 -3.44 13.77
CA VAL A 86 1.56 -4.90 13.76
C VAL A 86 2.67 -5.56 12.96
N LYS A 87 2.95 -6.83 13.27
CA LYS A 87 3.90 -7.61 12.48
C LYS A 87 3.34 -7.82 11.08
N TYR A 88 4.25 -7.80 10.10
CA TYR A 88 3.91 -8.12 8.73
C TYR A 88 4.97 -9.01 8.06
N GLU A 89 4.52 -9.76 7.07
CA GLU A 89 5.35 -10.64 6.25
C GLU A 89 5.14 -10.33 4.78
N LEU A 90 6.24 -10.31 4.02
CA LEU A 90 6.18 -10.24 2.57
C LEU A 90 6.28 -11.65 2.00
N VAL A 91 5.34 -12.03 1.15
CA VAL A 91 5.30 -13.34 0.48
C VAL A 91 5.46 -13.17 -1.01
N SER A 92 6.23 -14.06 -1.64
CA SER A 92 6.60 -13.88 -3.05
C SER A 92 5.49 -14.31 -4.00
N SER A 93 5.23 -13.49 -5.01
CA SER A 93 4.23 -13.76 -6.05
C SER A 93 4.55 -14.96 -6.97
N ASN A 94 5.70 -15.62 -6.79
CA ASN A 94 6.04 -16.82 -7.56
C ASN A 94 5.17 -18.02 -7.17
N GLU A 95 4.50 -17.95 -6.02
CA GLU A 95 3.45 -18.88 -5.66
C GLU A 95 2.15 -18.48 -6.35
N ASP A 96 1.51 -19.42 -7.05
CA ASP A 96 0.17 -19.24 -7.61
C ASP A 96 -0.75 -18.70 -6.50
N ILE A 97 -1.40 -17.56 -6.73
CA ILE A 97 -2.32 -16.93 -5.76
C ILE A 97 -3.38 -17.94 -5.30
N MET A 98 -3.77 -18.90 -6.16
CA MET A 98 -4.67 -19.99 -5.79
C MET A 98 -4.04 -20.96 -4.80
N LEU A 99 -2.76 -21.26 -4.96
CA LEU A 99 -2.00 -22.05 -4.01
C LEU A 99 -1.88 -21.31 -2.67
N LEU A 100 -1.61 -20.01 -2.72
CA LEU A 100 -1.56 -19.16 -1.54
C LEU A 100 -2.91 -19.22 -0.81
N MET A 101 -4.05 -19.00 -1.49
CA MET A 101 -5.37 -19.12 -0.86
C MET A 101 -5.62 -20.49 -0.21
N THR A 102 -5.23 -21.57 -0.89
CA THR A 102 -5.49 -22.93 -0.38
C THR A 102 -4.62 -23.27 0.84
N LYS A 103 -3.38 -22.77 0.88
CA LYS A 103 -2.40 -23.08 1.94
C LYS A 103 -2.24 -21.97 2.97
N PHE A 104 -2.85 -20.80 2.77
CA PHE A 104 -2.66 -19.61 3.59
C PHE A 104 -2.91 -19.91 5.07
N ALA A 105 -4.04 -20.56 5.38
CA ALA A 105 -4.40 -20.89 6.75
C ALA A 105 -3.40 -21.85 7.42
N ALA A 106 -2.75 -22.73 6.64
CA ALA A 106 -1.74 -23.65 7.15
C ALA A 106 -0.39 -22.95 7.40
N TRP A 107 0.02 -22.04 6.51
CA TRP A 107 1.30 -21.32 6.64
C TRP A 107 1.23 -20.13 7.59
N HIS A 108 0.08 -19.46 7.64
CA HIS A 108 -0.16 -18.28 8.45
C HIS A 108 -1.43 -18.49 9.30
N PRO A 109 -1.41 -19.39 10.30
CA PRO A 109 -2.58 -19.70 11.13
C PRO A 109 -3.11 -18.50 11.94
N ARG A 110 -2.30 -17.44 12.07
CA ARG A 110 -2.67 -16.16 12.70
C ARG A 110 -2.97 -15.06 11.70
N GLY A 111 -2.70 -15.29 10.41
CA GLY A 111 -3.02 -14.36 9.34
C GLY A 111 -4.51 -14.40 9.02
N ARG A 112 -5.10 -13.26 8.69
CA ARG A 112 -6.51 -13.16 8.27
C ARG A 112 -6.69 -13.00 6.76
N GLY A 113 -5.62 -13.19 6.00
CA GLY A 113 -5.58 -13.11 4.55
C GLY A 113 -4.29 -12.49 4.02
N CYS A 114 -4.11 -12.55 2.71
CA CYS A 114 -3.01 -11.91 2.00
C CYS A 114 -3.49 -10.64 1.29
N LEU A 115 -2.77 -9.54 1.47
CA LEU A 115 -2.98 -8.28 0.78
C LEU A 115 -2.21 -8.26 -0.54
N LEU A 116 -2.87 -7.87 -1.62
CA LEU A 116 -2.26 -7.59 -2.91
C LEU A 116 -2.61 -6.15 -3.30
N PHE A 117 -1.60 -5.29 -3.34
CA PHE A 117 -1.76 -3.88 -3.70
C PHE A 117 -1.60 -3.67 -5.20
N SER A 118 -2.30 -2.68 -5.73
CA SER A 118 -1.86 -1.96 -6.92
C SER A 118 -0.80 -0.91 -6.56
N ARG A 119 -0.22 -0.26 -7.56
CA ARG A 119 0.58 0.96 -7.34
C ARG A 119 -0.29 2.11 -6.87
N VAL A 120 0.32 3.04 -6.13
CA VAL A 120 -0.33 4.28 -5.70
C VAL A 120 -0.25 5.34 -6.80
N GLY A 121 -1.41 5.84 -7.22
CA GLY A 121 -1.50 7.10 -7.94
C GLY A 121 -1.46 8.27 -6.97
N LEU A 122 -0.59 9.24 -7.22
CA LEU A 122 -0.46 10.47 -6.41
C LEU A 122 -0.74 11.67 -7.31
N ASN A 123 -1.39 12.71 -6.78
CA ASN A 123 -1.35 14.02 -7.42
C ASN A 123 0.04 14.66 -7.31
N ARG A 124 0.27 15.72 -8.08
CA ARG A 124 1.54 16.44 -8.12
C ARG A 124 1.96 16.96 -6.74
N GLU A 125 1.01 17.44 -5.93
CA GLU A 125 1.27 18.00 -4.60
C GLU A 125 1.42 16.93 -3.50
N LYS A 126 1.21 15.64 -3.81
CA LYS A 126 1.27 14.53 -2.83
C LYS A 126 0.32 14.74 -1.64
N THR A 127 -0.86 15.27 -1.92
CA THR A 127 -1.93 15.50 -0.93
C THR A 127 -3.13 14.59 -1.15
N GLU A 128 -3.20 13.90 -2.28
CA GLU A 128 -4.20 12.90 -2.62
C GLU A 128 -3.55 11.64 -3.20
N ALA A 129 -4.03 10.49 -2.75
CA ALA A 129 -3.58 9.19 -3.22
C ALA A 129 -4.77 8.31 -3.60
N LEU A 130 -4.62 7.52 -4.66
CA LEU A 130 -5.53 6.47 -5.07
C LEU A 130 -4.78 5.15 -5.08
N VAL A 131 -5.34 4.15 -4.41
CA VAL A 131 -4.77 2.80 -4.32
C VAL A 131 -5.90 1.79 -4.35
N TYR A 132 -5.65 0.63 -4.93
CA TYR A 132 -6.54 -0.51 -4.91
C TYR A 132 -5.87 -1.64 -4.14
N VAL A 133 -6.66 -2.37 -3.38
CA VAL A 133 -6.20 -3.54 -2.65
C VAL A 133 -7.16 -4.68 -2.87
N ARG A 134 -6.60 -5.86 -3.10
CA ARG A 134 -7.31 -7.12 -3.01
C ARG A 134 -6.87 -7.85 -1.76
N VAL A 135 -7.84 -8.37 -1.02
CA VAL A 135 -7.64 -9.17 0.18
C VAL A 135 -8.09 -10.59 -0.16
N TYR A 136 -7.12 -11.50 -0.20
CA TYR A 136 -7.39 -12.92 -0.38
C TYR A 136 -7.56 -13.58 0.98
N ARG A 137 -8.74 -14.14 1.24
CA ARG A 137 -9.06 -14.94 2.42
C ARG A 137 -9.67 -16.25 1.93
N THR A 138 -9.73 -17.25 2.80
CA THR A 138 -10.37 -18.52 2.46
C THR A 138 -11.67 -18.59 3.24
N PRO A 139 -12.84 -18.71 2.60
CA PRO A 139 -13.07 -19.00 1.17
C PRO A 139 -13.27 -17.76 0.25
N ASP A 140 -13.13 -16.54 0.74
CA ASP A 140 -13.55 -15.32 0.05
C ASP A 140 -12.41 -14.38 -0.38
N ALA A 141 -12.56 -13.74 -1.53
CA ALA A 141 -11.71 -12.62 -1.92
C ALA A 141 -12.53 -11.33 -1.94
N ARG A 142 -11.96 -10.26 -1.40
CA ARG A 142 -12.55 -8.91 -1.47
C ARG A 142 -11.59 -7.98 -2.19
N ALA A 143 -12.12 -7.01 -2.93
CA ALA A 143 -11.28 -5.95 -3.43
C ALA A 143 -11.94 -4.58 -3.33
N ASP A 144 -11.12 -3.57 -3.09
CA ASP A 144 -11.57 -2.22 -2.79
C ASP A 144 -10.62 -1.20 -3.39
N GLY A 145 -11.16 -0.09 -3.88
CA GLY A 145 -10.38 1.11 -4.13
C GLY A 145 -10.51 2.11 -2.99
N TYR A 146 -9.39 2.74 -2.64
CA TYR A 146 -9.29 3.71 -1.57
C TYR A 146 -8.73 5.03 -2.10
N LEU A 147 -9.44 6.11 -1.75
CA LEU A 147 -8.95 7.47 -1.83
C LEU A 147 -8.41 7.87 -0.47
N LEU A 148 -7.14 8.28 -0.42
CA LEU A 148 -6.52 8.84 0.77
C LEU A 148 -6.21 10.32 0.55
N LYS A 149 -6.26 11.08 1.64
CA LYS A 149 -5.86 12.49 1.68
C LYS A 149 -4.82 12.69 2.77
N LYS A 150 -3.80 13.51 2.47
CA LYS A 150 -2.81 13.92 3.46
C LYS A 150 -3.38 15.04 4.31
N LYS A 151 -3.39 14.85 5.63
CA LYS A 151 -3.83 15.83 6.62
C LYS A 151 -2.74 15.96 7.68
N ASN A 152 -2.24 17.18 7.88
CA ASN A 152 -1.16 17.47 8.83
C ASN A 152 0.05 16.54 8.67
N GLY A 153 0.44 16.25 7.43
CA GLY A 153 1.57 15.39 7.11
C GLY A 153 1.27 13.88 7.13
N THR A 154 0.09 13.44 7.57
CA THR A 154 -0.26 12.01 7.65
C THR A 154 -1.35 11.64 6.63
N TRP A 155 -1.20 10.49 5.98
CA TRP A 155 -2.23 9.94 5.09
C TRP A 155 -3.43 9.40 5.88
N LYS A 156 -4.63 9.72 5.41
CA LYS A 156 -5.90 9.31 6.02
C LYS A 156 -6.84 8.77 4.96
N VAL A 157 -7.53 7.66 5.24
CA VAL A 157 -8.56 7.12 4.35
C VAL A 157 -9.73 8.10 4.30
N LYS A 158 -10.02 8.63 3.11
CA LYS A 158 -11.13 9.57 2.89
C LYS A 158 -12.38 8.88 2.37
N ARG A 159 -12.22 7.91 1.48
CA ARG A 159 -13.33 7.19 0.85
C ARG A 159 -12.86 5.80 0.41
N ALA A 160 -13.75 4.82 0.52
CA ALA A 160 -13.60 3.50 -0.09
C ALA A 160 -14.71 3.28 -1.13
N ARG A 161 -14.40 2.54 -2.20
CA ARG A 161 -15.40 1.91 -3.09
C ARG A 161 -15.14 0.41 -3.10
N HIS A 162 -16.11 -0.36 -2.62
CA HIS A 162 -16.08 -1.81 -2.64
C HIS A 162 -16.34 -2.32 -4.06
N LEU A 163 -15.47 -3.20 -4.54
CA LEU A 163 -15.76 -4.01 -5.71
C LEU A 163 -16.37 -5.31 -5.21
N TRP A 164 -17.63 -5.56 -5.60
CA TRP A 164 -18.18 -6.89 -5.44
C TRP A 164 -17.52 -7.80 -6.49
N ILE A 165 -16.83 -8.84 -6.03
CA ILE A 165 -16.30 -9.89 -6.89
C ILE A 165 -17.29 -11.05 -6.75
N ALA A 166 -18.01 -11.33 -7.84
CA ALA A 166 -18.94 -12.44 -7.96
C ALA A 166 -18.21 -13.78 -7.95
#